data_AF-A0A966BUZ5-F1
#
_entry.id   AF-A0A966BUZ5-F1
#
_cell.length_a   1.000
_cell.length_b   1.000
_cell.length_c   1.000
_cell.angle_alpha   90.00
_cell.angle_beta   90.00
_cell.angle_gamma   90.00
#
_symmetry.space_group_name_H-M   'P 1'
#
loop_
_entity.id
_entity.type
_entity.pdbx_description
1 polymer ?
#
loop_
_entity_poly.entity_id
_entity_poly.type
_entity_poly.pdbx_seq_one_letter_code
_entity_poly.pdbx_strand_id
1 'polypeptide(L)'
;MWLTKLKIAIVEKNTDNLNKLMDDIPQLEDKKEIEEAIYLLKEASAIVQNLKDGLDKSMKQMQKNIKFLRVTESTASSKFDVTT
;
A
#
# COMPACT_ATOMS: atom_id res chain seq x y z
N MET A 1 10.30 -23.36 10.74
CA MET A 1 11.12 -22.12 10.61
C MET A 1 10.48 -21.07 9.69
N TRP A 2 9.85 -21.44 8.57
CA TRP A 2 9.19 -20.49 7.65
C TRP A 2 7.99 -19.76 8.28
N LEU A 3 7.09 -20.48 8.97
CA LEU A 3 5.95 -19.88 9.71
C LEU A 3 6.40 -18.80 10.71
N THR A 4 7.51 -19.04 11.41
CA THR A 4 8.10 -18.06 12.33
C THR A 4 8.56 -16.80 11.60
N LYS A 5 9.22 -16.95 10.44
CA LYS A 5 9.63 -15.82 9.60
C LYS A 5 8.42 -15.07 9.04
N LEU A 6 7.35 -15.78 8.66
CA LEU A 6 6.10 -15.18 8.21
C LEU A 6 5.46 -14.33 9.31
N LYS A 7 5.37 -14.85 10.54
CA LYS A 7 4.91 -14.07 11.71
C LYS A 7 5.73 -12.82 11.93
N ILE A 8 7.06 -12.93 11.93
CA ILE A 8 7.96 -11.78 12.11
C ILE A 8 7.72 -10.73 11.03
N ALA A 9 7.65 -11.15 9.76
CA ALA A 9 7.42 -10.24 8.64
C ALA A 9 6.06 -9.53 8.72
N ILE A 10 5.02 -10.22 9.19
CA ILE A 10 3.69 -9.64 9.44
C ILE A 10 3.74 -8.60 10.57
N VAL A 11 4.35 -8.95 11.72
CA VAL A 11 4.46 -8.05 12.88
C VAL A 11 5.29 -6.81 12.55
N GLU A 12 6.40 -6.98 11.84
CA GLU A 12 7.26 -5.88 11.39
C GLU A 12 6.67 -5.10 10.20
N LYS A 13 5.55 -5.57 9.62
CA LYS A 13 4.93 -5.02 8.40
C LYS A 13 5.95 -4.87 7.26
N ASN A 14 6.91 -5.79 7.20
CA ASN A 14 7.99 -5.75 6.22
C ASN A 14 7.55 -6.45 4.92
N THR A 15 7.08 -5.65 3.97
CA THR A 15 6.58 -6.12 2.67
C THR A 15 7.66 -6.80 1.83
N ASP A 16 8.93 -6.42 1.95
CA ASP A 16 10.03 -7.03 1.20
C ASP A 16 10.31 -8.46 1.70
N ASN A 17 10.28 -8.65 3.01
CA ASN A 17 10.40 -9.98 3.62
C ASN A 17 9.18 -10.85 3.33
N LEU A 18 7.97 -10.27 3.31
CA LEU A 18 6.76 -10.98 2.89
C LEU A 18 6.86 -11.48 1.45
N ASN A 19 7.34 -10.64 0.51
CA ASN A 19 7.55 -11.04 -0.87
C ASN A 19 8.57 -12.17 -1.01
N LYS A 20 9.72 -12.06 -0.33
CA LYS A 20 10.74 -13.12 -0.34
C LYS A 20 10.22 -14.45 0.22
N LEU A 21 9.31 -14.40 1.20
CA LEU A 21 8.69 -15.60 1.78
C LEU A 21 7.62 -16.21 0.86
N MET A 22 7.06 -15.42 -0.06
CA MET A 22 6.12 -15.90 -1.09
C MET A 22 6.84 -16.53 -2.28
N ASP A 23 8.10 -16.16 -2.54
CA ASP A 23 8.90 -16.74 -3.64
C ASP A 23 9.27 -18.21 -3.39
N ASP A 24 9.40 -18.60 -2.12
CA ASP A 24 9.76 -19.96 -1.72
C ASP A 24 8.86 -20.43 -0.58
N ILE A 25 7.71 -21.01 -0.96
CA ILE A 25 6.71 -21.55 -0.04
C ILE A 25 7.05 -23.02 0.21
N PRO A 26 7.43 -23.40 1.43
CA PRO A 26 7.73 -24.79 1.75
C PRO A 26 6.45 -25.63 1.75
N GLN A 27 6.62 -26.93 1.50
CA GLN A 27 5.53 -27.89 1.65
C GLN A 27 5.20 -28.03 3.14
N LEU A 28 3.94 -27.76 3.51
CA LEU A 28 3.43 -27.95 4.86
C LEU A 28 2.70 -29.29 4.91
N GLU A 29 3.16 -30.21 5.75
CA GLU A 29 2.58 -31.56 5.88
C GLU A 29 1.60 -31.68 7.05
N ASP A 30 1.77 -30.84 8.07
CA ASP A 30 0.94 -30.84 9.26
C ASP A 30 -0.31 -29.96 9.08
N LYS A 31 -1.48 -30.52 9.38
CA LYS A 31 -2.77 -29.82 9.24
C LYS A 31 -2.83 -28.52 10.07
N LYS A 32 -2.23 -28.52 11.26
CA LYS A 32 -2.19 -27.36 12.15
C LYS A 32 -1.27 -26.27 11.57
N GLU A 33 -0.13 -26.65 10.99
CA GLU A 33 0.77 -25.71 10.31
C GLU A 33 0.09 -25.08 9.09
N ILE A 34 -0.70 -25.86 8.33
CA ILE A 34 -1.48 -25.36 7.20
C ILE A 34 -2.53 -24.35 7.67
N GLU A 35 -3.31 -24.68 8.71
CA GLU A 35 -4.31 -23.75 9.27
C GLU A 35 -3.64 -22.46 9.74
N GLU A 36 -2.52 -22.57 10.45
CA GLU A 36 -1.77 -21.41 10.93
C GLU A 36 -1.24 -20.54 9.78
N ALA A 37 -0.69 -21.14 8.73
CA ALA A 37 -0.26 -20.44 7.52
C ALA A 37 -1.41 -19.67 6.86
N ILE A 38 -2.59 -20.29 6.74
CA ILE A 38 -3.77 -19.67 6.13
C ILE A 38 -4.21 -18.42 6.93
N TYR A 39 -4.25 -18.50 8.25
CA TYR A 39 -4.60 -17.34 9.08
C TYR A 39 -3.59 -16.20 8.95
N LEU A 40 -2.29 -16.53 8.95
CA LEU A 40 -1.22 -15.54 8.77
C LEU A 40 -1.27 -14.88 7.38
N LEU A 41 -1.52 -15.65 6.32
CA LEU A 41 -1.66 -15.12 4.97
C LEU A 41 -2.88 -14.19 4.84
N LYS A 42 -3.97 -14.51 5.54
CA LYS A 42 -5.16 -13.65 5.58
C LYS A 42 -4.85 -12.31 6.26
N GLU A 43 -4.09 -12.33 7.34
CA GLU A 43 -3.65 -11.12 8.04
C GLU A 43 -2.69 -10.29 7.18
N ALA A 44 -1.71 -10.94 6.55
CA ALA A 44 -0.79 -10.29 5.60
C ALA A 44 -1.55 -9.61 4.45
N SER A 45 -2.58 -10.28 3.90
CA SER A 45 -3.44 -9.72 2.84
C SER A 45 -4.19 -8.47 3.30
N ALA A 46 -4.73 -8.48 4.52
CA ALA A 46 -5.40 -7.31 5.11
C ALA A 46 -4.44 -6.11 5.27
N ILE A 47 -3.18 -6.36 5.65
CA ILE A 47 -2.16 -5.31 5.73
C ILE A 47 -1.90 -4.67 4.36
N VAL A 48 -1.72 -5.50 3.33
CA VAL A 48 -1.47 -5.01 1.96
C VAL A 48 -2.67 -4.24 1.42
N GLN A 49 -3.91 -4.69 1.68
CA GLN A 49 -5.11 -3.96 1.30
C GLN A 49 -5.19 -2.59 1.98
N ASN A 50 -4.93 -2.52 3.29
CA ASN A 50 -4.93 -1.25 4.01
C ASN A 50 -3.85 -0.27 3.49
N LEU A 51 -2.67 -0.77 3.14
CA LEU A 51 -1.61 0.03 2.51
C LEU A 51 -2.07 0.58 1.15
N LYS A 52 -2.69 -0.27 0.33
CA LYS A 52 -3.23 0.12 -0.99
C LYS A 52 -4.30 1.21 -0.86
N ASP A 53 -5.22 1.05 0.09
CA ASP A 53 -6.30 2.02 0.32
C ASP A 53 -5.75 3.36 0.85
N GLY A 54 -4.73 3.32 1.71
CA GLY A 54 -4.01 4.51 2.16
C GLY A 54 -3.33 5.24 1.01
N LEU A 55 -2.61 4.51 0.16
CA LEU A 55 -1.94 5.05 -1.02
C LEU A 55 -2.95 5.71 -1.99
N ASP A 56 -4.08 5.07 -2.26
CA ASP A 56 -5.12 5.60 -3.15
C ASP A 56 -5.70 6.93 -2.60
N LYS A 57 -5.95 7.01 -1.29
CA LYS A 57 -6.38 8.26 -0.64
C LYS A 57 -5.33 9.37 -0.79
N SER A 58 -4.07 9.06 -0.54
CA SER A 58 -2.98 10.03 -0.69
C SER A 58 -2.83 10.52 -2.14
N MET A 59 -2.90 9.61 -3.12
CA MET A 59 -2.86 9.98 -4.54
C MET A 59 -4.02 10.87 -4.95
N LYS A 60 -5.24 10.56 -4.52
CA LYS A 60 -6.42 11.41 -4.75
C LYS A 60 -6.23 12.81 -4.17
N GLN A 61 -5.64 12.93 -2.99
CA GLN A 61 -5.35 14.22 -2.38
C GLN A 61 -4.27 15.00 -3.15
N MET A 62 -3.19 14.34 -3.57
CA MET A 62 -2.17 14.97 -4.42
C MET A 62 -2.74 15.47 -5.75
N GLN A 63 -3.59 14.68 -6.41
CA GLN A 63 -4.26 15.11 -7.65
C GLN A 63 -5.14 16.34 -7.44
N LYS A 64 -5.89 16.40 -6.32
CA LYS A 64 -6.67 17.60 -5.97
C LYS A 64 -5.79 18.83 -5.79
N ASN A 65 -4.66 18.68 -5.08
CA ASN A 65 -3.73 19.78 -4.86
C ASN A 65 -3.10 20.26 -6.19
N ILE A 66 -2.68 19.34 -7.06
CA ILE A 66 -2.16 19.67 -8.40
C ILE A 66 -3.23 20.40 -9.23
N LYS A 67 -4.47 19.92 -9.22
CA LYS A 67 -5.58 20.56 -9.93
C LYS A 67 -5.83 21.98 -9.40
N PHE A 68 -5.80 22.17 -8.09
CA PHE A 68 -5.95 23.49 -7.48
C PHE A 68 -4.83 24.44 -7.94
N LEU A 69 -3.57 24.03 -7.84
CA LEU A 69 -2.43 24.86 -8.26
C LEU A 69 -2.52 25.28 -9.73
N ARG A 70 -2.87 24.35 -10.63
CA ARG A 70 -3.07 24.65 -12.06
C ARG A 70 -4.18 25.67 -12.32
N VAL A 71 -5.29 25.59 -11.57
CA VAL A 71 -6.39 26.56 -11.69
C VAL A 71 -5.96 27.93 -11.18
N THR A 72 -5.21 27.99 -10.08
CA THR A 72 -4.70 29.26 -9.54
C THR A 72 -3.64 29.91 -10.44
N GLU A 73 -2.81 29.12 -11.13
CA GLU A 73 -1.85 29.63 -12.12
C GLU A 73 -2.54 30.22 -13.35
N SER A 74 -3.55 29.54 -13.92
CA SER A 74 -4.24 30.07 -15.11
C SER A 74 -5.04 31.34 -14.83
N THR A 75 -5.52 31.52 -13.60
CA THR A 75 -6.30 32.71 -13.20
C THR A 75 -5.43 33.96 -13.01
N ALA A 76 -4.12 33.80 -12.75
CA ALA A 76 -3.19 34.93 -12.60
C ALA A 76 -2.85 35.59 -13.95
N SER A 77 -2.96 34.86 -15.06
CA SER A 77 -2.60 35.35 -16.41
C SER A 77 -3.66 36.24 -17.07
N SER A 78 -4.91 36.28 -16.59
CA SER A 78 -6.03 36.85 -17.36
C SER A 78 -6.67 38.09 -16.74
N LYS A 79 -6.05 38.74 -15.74
CA LYS A 79 -6.68 39.82 -14.96
C LYS A 79 -6.05 41.21 -15.08
N PHE A 80 -5.11 41.42 -16.01
CA PHE A 80 -4.43 42.72 -16.17
C PHE A 80 -4.50 43.36 -17.57
N ASP A 81 -5.43 42.94 -18.44
CA ASP A 81 -5.78 43.74 -19.63
C ASP A 81 -6.92 44.71 -19.28
N VAL A 82 -6.57 45.83 -18.67
CA VAL A 82 -7.42 47.03 -18.66
C VAL A 82 -6.79 48.01 -19.64
N THR A 83 -7.23 47.94 -20.90
CA THR A 83 -6.89 48.94 -21.93
C THR A 83 -7.53 50.27 -21.53
N THR A 84 -6.70 51.25 -21.16
CA THR A 84 -7.10 52.66 -20.96
C THR A 84 -6.97 53.42 -22.27
#